data_AF-A0A3C0DJ15-F1
#
_entry.id   AF-A0A3C0DJ15-F1
#
_cell.length_a   1.000
_cell.length_b   1.000
_cell.length_c   1.000
_cell.angle_alpha   90.00
_cell.angle_beta   90.00
_cell.angle_gamma   90.00
#
_symmetry.space_group_name_H-M   'P 1'
#
loop_
_entity.id
_entity.type
_entity.pdbx_description
1 polymer ?
#
loop_
_entity_poly.entity_id
_entity_poly.type
_entity_poly.pdbx_seq_one_letter_code
_entity_poly.pdbx_strand_id
1 'polypeptide(L)'
;MQRCGWSASAEKPLRLFTADAGLFVELAEFLAESLIRIGVPAEIEVLSWEDFQNPVYLAPAHLYIAGWSAETTDLDSFLYPLFHSGSRNSGNFGAFIDAYADRMLKKARAVESADERTQVYRDLALHIHKEAPWVFLYHPVHAFAVGDNVRDFELNPLGYVDLAKVWVQQQ
;
A
#
# COMPACT_ATOMS: atom_id res chain seq x y z
N MET A 1 18.62 -12.42 9.56
CA MET A 1 18.09 -13.74 9.95
C MET A 1 18.88 -14.36 11.09
N GLN A 2 20.17 -14.69 10.94
CA GLN A 2 20.99 -15.25 12.03
C GLN A 2 21.02 -14.39 13.31
N ARG A 3 21.09 -13.06 13.18
CA ARG A 3 21.05 -12.12 14.32
C ARG A 3 19.76 -12.18 15.15
N CYS A 4 18.66 -12.66 14.56
CA CYS A 4 17.37 -12.81 15.22
C CYS A 4 17.10 -14.28 15.62
N GLY A 5 18.11 -15.16 15.52
CA GLY A 5 17.98 -16.59 15.86
C GLY A 5 17.17 -17.43 14.87
N TRP A 6 16.85 -16.89 13.69
CA TRP A 6 16.01 -17.58 12.71
C TRP A 6 16.77 -18.69 11.95
N SER A 7 16.12 -19.84 11.73
CA SER A 7 16.63 -20.98 10.95
C SER A 7 15.54 -21.60 10.07
N ALA A 8 15.85 -21.85 8.80
CA ALA A 8 14.92 -22.40 7.81
C ALA A 8 14.44 -23.83 8.11
N SER A 9 15.24 -24.62 8.83
CA SER A 9 14.92 -26.03 9.11
C SER A 9 13.84 -26.24 10.18
N ALA A 10 13.41 -25.18 10.85
CA ALA A 10 12.49 -25.24 11.99
C ALA A 10 11.11 -24.66 11.69
N GLU A 11 10.92 -24.00 10.54
CA GLU A 11 9.76 -23.17 10.26
C GLU A 11 8.95 -23.66 9.06
N LYS A 12 7.62 -23.50 9.15
CA LYS A 12 6.73 -23.69 8.00
C LYS A 12 6.95 -22.57 6.97
N PRO A 13 6.64 -22.79 5.68
CA PRO A 13 6.69 -21.73 4.69
C PRO A 13 5.83 -20.54 5.08
N LEU A 14 6.34 -19.34 4.80
CA LEU A 14 5.55 -18.12 4.87
C LEU A 14 4.41 -18.21 3.85
N ARG A 15 3.24 -17.78 4.28
CA ARG A 15 2.04 -17.73 3.44
C ARG A 15 1.89 -16.32 2.91
N LEU A 16 2.17 -16.15 1.62
CA LEU A 16 2.08 -14.89 0.89
C LEU A 16 0.76 -14.83 0.11
N PHE A 17 -0.14 -13.97 0.56
CA PHE A 17 -1.47 -13.86 -0.04
C PHE A 17 -1.51 -12.72 -1.06
N THR A 18 -2.27 -12.92 -2.13
CA THR A 18 -2.49 -11.90 -3.16
C THR A 18 -3.89 -11.98 -3.73
N ALA A 19 -4.41 -10.86 -4.21
CA ALA A 19 -5.61 -10.85 -5.04
C ALA A 19 -5.32 -11.43 -6.43
N ASP A 20 -6.35 -11.94 -7.10
CA ASP A 20 -6.36 -12.48 -8.47
C ASP A 20 -6.23 -11.40 -9.57
N ALA A 21 -5.44 -10.37 -9.31
CA ALA A 21 -5.06 -9.35 -10.29
C ALA A 21 -3.70 -9.68 -10.90
N GLY A 22 -3.60 -9.74 -12.25
CA GLY A 22 -2.43 -10.26 -12.96
C GLY A 22 -1.08 -9.72 -12.48
N LEU A 23 -0.95 -8.39 -12.32
CA LEU A 23 0.30 -7.77 -11.83
C LEU A 23 0.66 -8.21 -10.40
N PHE A 24 -0.34 -8.41 -9.53
CA PHE A 24 -0.09 -8.78 -8.14
C PHE A 24 0.34 -10.25 -8.03
N VAL A 25 -0.19 -11.13 -8.89
CA VAL A 25 0.24 -12.53 -8.96
C VAL A 25 1.71 -12.63 -9.42
N GLU A 26 2.07 -11.93 -10.51
CA GLU A 26 3.47 -11.90 -10.99
C GLU A 26 4.43 -11.34 -9.92
N LEU A 27 4.00 -10.30 -9.20
CA LEU A 27 4.76 -9.75 -8.09
C LEU A 27 4.89 -10.72 -6.92
N ALA A 28 3.84 -11.49 -6.60
CA ALA A 28 3.88 -12.52 -5.57
C ALA A 28 4.87 -13.64 -5.92
N GLU A 29 4.88 -14.08 -7.17
CA GLU A 29 5.85 -15.07 -7.69
C GLU A 29 7.28 -14.58 -7.53
N PHE A 30 7.57 -13.35 -7.97
CA PHE A 30 8.88 -12.74 -7.81
C PHE A 30 9.32 -12.61 -6.35
N LEU A 31 8.41 -12.20 -5.47
CA LEU A 31 8.70 -12.05 -4.03
C LEU A 31 8.91 -13.41 -3.36
N ALA A 32 8.10 -14.42 -3.67
CA ALA A 32 8.26 -15.77 -3.15
C ALA A 32 9.62 -16.37 -3.58
N GLU A 33 10.00 -16.23 -4.86
CA GLU A 33 11.32 -16.65 -5.34
C GLU A 33 12.44 -15.91 -4.61
N SER A 34 12.29 -14.59 -4.43
CA SER A 34 13.27 -13.76 -3.71
C SER A 34 13.45 -14.18 -2.25
N LEU A 35 12.37 -14.53 -1.56
CA LEU A 35 12.39 -15.08 -0.20
C LEU A 35 13.10 -16.44 -0.17
N ILE A 36 12.76 -17.34 -1.08
CA ILE A 36 13.38 -18.68 -1.18
C ILE A 36 14.88 -18.56 -1.43
N ARG A 37 15.32 -17.63 -2.28
CA ARG A 37 16.75 -17.39 -2.58
C ARG A 37 17.55 -16.96 -1.37
N ILE A 38 16.95 -16.25 -0.41
CA ILE A 38 17.61 -15.89 0.85
C ILE A 38 17.43 -16.96 1.94
N GLY A 39 16.81 -18.08 1.60
CA GLY A 39 16.60 -19.23 2.46
C GLY A 39 15.30 -19.19 3.27
N VAL A 40 14.36 -18.30 2.96
CA VAL A 40 13.03 -18.20 3.60
C VAL A 40 12.00 -18.91 2.73
N PRO A 41 11.48 -20.08 3.13
CA PRO A 41 10.45 -20.76 2.35
C PRO A 41 9.18 -19.92 2.31
N ALA A 42 8.54 -19.81 1.15
CA ALA A 42 7.30 -19.07 0.95
C ALA A 42 6.38 -19.80 -0.05
N GLU A 43 5.08 -19.75 0.21
CA GLU A 43 4.02 -20.30 -0.63
C GLU A 43 2.98 -19.21 -0.92
N ILE A 44 2.49 -19.19 -2.15
CA ILE A 44 1.54 -18.17 -2.63
C ILE A 44 0.13 -18.72 -2.51
N GLU A 45 -0.77 -17.89 -2.00
CA GLU A 45 -2.21 -18.12 -2.03
C GLU A 45 -2.87 -16.97 -2.80
N VAL A 46 -3.55 -17.32 -3.89
CA VAL A 46 -4.30 -16.37 -4.71
C VAL A 46 -5.76 -16.42 -4.28
N LEU A 47 -6.30 -15.28 -3.88
CA LEU A 47 -7.70 -15.12 -3.48
C LEU A 47 -8.46 -14.33 -4.54
N SER A 48 -9.77 -14.57 -4.63
CA SER A 48 -10.67 -13.64 -5.35
C SER A 48 -10.58 -12.25 -4.72
N TRP A 49 -10.86 -11.19 -5.49
CA TRP A 49 -10.91 -9.84 -4.93
C TRP A 49 -11.88 -9.73 -3.75
N GLU A 50 -13.06 -10.36 -3.83
CA GLU A 50 -14.05 -10.35 -2.75
C GLU A 50 -13.51 -11.01 -1.47
N ASP A 51 -12.83 -12.15 -1.58
CA ASP A 51 -12.24 -12.83 -0.43
C ASP A 51 -11.05 -12.03 0.12
N PHE A 52 -10.23 -11.44 -0.75
CA PHE A 52 -9.08 -10.63 -0.35
C PHE A 52 -9.48 -9.40 0.46
N GLN A 53 -10.63 -8.79 0.17
CA GLN A 53 -11.15 -7.65 0.94
C GLN A 53 -11.68 -8.04 2.33
N ASN A 54 -11.87 -9.33 2.61
CA ASN A 54 -12.42 -9.80 3.86
C ASN A 54 -11.31 -10.27 4.82
N PRO A 55 -11.15 -9.61 5.99
CA PRO A 55 -10.11 -9.93 6.96
C PRO A 55 -10.10 -11.39 7.44
N VAL A 56 -11.24 -12.09 7.37
CA VAL A 56 -11.33 -13.52 7.75
C VAL A 56 -10.44 -14.38 6.87
N TYR A 57 -10.41 -14.10 5.56
CA TYR A 57 -9.56 -14.84 4.63
C TYR A 57 -8.11 -14.38 4.67
N LEU A 58 -7.82 -13.14 5.09
CA LEU A 58 -6.45 -12.67 5.29
C LEU A 58 -5.84 -13.06 6.66
N ALA A 59 -6.67 -13.42 7.65
CA ALA A 59 -6.22 -13.80 8.99
C ALA A 59 -5.10 -14.87 9.04
N PRO A 60 -5.08 -15.91 8.18
CA PRO A 60 -4.00 -16.89 8.18
C PRO A 60 -2.76 -16.50 7.37
N ALA A 61 -2.76 -15.34 6.69
CA ALA A 61 -1.63 -14.86 5.92
C ALA A 61 -0.48 -14.42 6.84
N HIS A 62 0.75 -14.75 6.46
CA HIS A 62 1.94 -14.17 7.10
C HIS A 62 2.32 -12.85 6.43
N LEU A 63 2.11 -12.78 5.12
CA LEU A 63 2.36 -11.63 4.26
C LEU A 63 1.21 -11.52 3.26
N TYR A 64 0.90 -10.30 2.83
CA TYR A 64 0.03 -10.11 1.67
C TYR A 64 0.39 -8.83 0.92
N ILE A 65 0.07 -8.81 -0.38
CA ILE A 65 0.33 -7.68 -1.26
C ILE A 65 -0.91 -6.79 -1.30
N ALA A 66 -0.81 -5.59 -0.76
CA ALA A 66 -1.88 -4.60 -0.78
C ALA A 66 -1.41 -3.30 -1.44
N GLY A 67 -2.38 -2.60 -2.03
CA GLY A 67 -2.20 -1.25 -2.56
C GLY A 67 -3.15 -0.27 -1.87
N TRP A 68 -2.84 1.02 -1.97
CA TRP A 68 -3.71 2.10 -1.49
C TRP A 68 -3.69 3.25 -2.47
N SER A 69 -4.87 3.84 -2.71
CA SER A 69 -5.05 5.05 -3.48
C SER A 69 -5.62 6.14 -2.58
N ALA A 70 -5.16 7.38 -2.76
CA ALA A 70 -5.67 8.50 -2.01
C ALA A 70 -7.11 8.82 -2.43
N GLU A 71 -7.96 9.14 -1.46
CA GLU A 71 -9.29 9.71 -1.68
C GLU A 71 -9.22 11.23 -1.86
N THR A 72 -8.21 11.86 -1.23
CA THR A 72 -7.96 13.30 -1.32
C THR A 72 -6.49 13.58 -1.57
N THR A 73 -6.18 14.82 -1.97
CA THR A 73 -4.78 15.26 -2.16
C THR A 73 -4.05 15.56 -0.84
N ASP A 74 -4.70 15.35 0.33
CA ASP A 74 -4.06 15.50 1.64
C ASP A 74 -3.37 14.20 2.07
N LEU A 75 -2.17 14.33 2.65
CA LEU A 75 -1.37 13.22 3.17
C LEU A 75 -2.09 12.41 4.26
N ASP A 76 -3.06 13.02 4.96
CA ASP A 76 -3.93 12.33 5.91
C ASP A 76 -4.68 11.15 5.27
N SER A 77 -5.05 11.28 3.98
CA SER A 77 -5.75 10.24 3.22
C SER A 77 -4.93 8.98 3.01
N PHE A 78 -3.60 9.04 3.20
CA PHE A 78 -2.72 7.89 3.27
C PHE A 78 -2.42 7.53 4.72
N LEU A 79 -1.84 8.45 5.48
CA LEU A 79 -1.15 8.09 6.71
C LEU A 79 -2.09 7.67 7.84
N TYR A 80 -3.26 8.29 7.96
CA TYR A 80 -4.19 7.96 9.04
C TYR A 80 -4.89 6.60 8.87
N PRO A 81 -5.55 6.29 7.74
CA PRO A 81 -6.22 5.00 7.57
C PRO A 81 -5.21 3.83 7.61
N LEU A 82 -3.99 4.05 7.14
CA LEU A 82 -2.97 3.01 7.02
C LEU A 82 -2.14 2.77 8.29
N PHE A 83 -1.92 3.78 9.13
CA PHE A 83 -0.96 3.67 10.25
C PHE A 83 -1.51 4.09 11.62
N HIS A 84 -2.74 4.61 11.71
CA HIS A 84 -3.35 4.83 13.03
C HIS A 84 -3.78 3.48 13.64
N SER A 85 -3.52 3.28 14.92
CA SER A 85 -3.84 2.03 15.64
C SER A 85 -5.35 1.71 15.61
N GLY A 86 -6.19 2.75 15.63
CA GLY A 86 -7.65 2.62 15.54
C GLY A 86 -8.17 2.14 14.18
N SER A 87 -7.33 2.12 13.15
CA SER A 87 -7.69 1.72 11.78
C SER A 87 -7.40 0.23 11.50
N ARG A 88 -7.07 -0.57 12.53
CA ARG A 88 -6.67 -1.98 12.41
C ARG A 88 -7.68 -2.88 11.68
N ASN A 89 -8.97 -2.55 11.75
CA ASN A 89 -10.04 -3.32 11.10
C ASN A 89 -10.51 -2.69 9.77
N SER A 90 -9.76 -1.73 9.24
CA SER A 90 -10.05 -1.08 7.96
C SER A 90 -8.80 -1.02 7.08
N GLY A 91 -8.03 0.06 7.14
CA GLY A 91 -6.89 0.32 6.25
C GLY A 91 -5.52 -0.04 6.82
N ASN A 92 -5.39 -0.28 8.14
CA ASN A 92 -4.11 -0.58 8.75
C ASN A 92 -3.75 -2.06 8.57
N PHE A 93 -3.34 -2.36 7.34
CA PHE A 93 -3.01 -3.69 6.85
C PHE A 93 -1.94 -4.40 7.70
N GLY A 94 -0.97 -3.66 8.23
CA GLY A 94 0.10 -4.25 9.05
C GLY A 94 -0.30 -4.52 10.49
N ALA A 95 -1.53 -4.18 10.89
CA ALA A 95 -1.95 -4.09 12.28
C ALA A 95 -0.91 -3.32 13.14
N PHE A 96 -0.30 -2.28 12.56
CA PHE A 96 0.75 -1.49 13.18
C PHE A 96 0.16 -0.68 14.34
N ILE A 97 0.60 -0.97 15.56
CA ILE A 97 0.17 -0.28 16.78
C ILE A 97 1.36 0.45 17.36
N ASP A 98 1.36 1.77 17.26
CA ASP A 98 2.46 2.60 17.77
C ASP A 98 1.93 3.92 18.36
N ALA A 99 2.24 4.14 19.64
CA ALA A 99 1.77 5.30 20.37
C ALA A 99 2.40 6.62 19.87
N TYR A 100 3.59 6.57 19.27
CA TYR A 100 4.20 7.75 18.67
C TYR A 100 3.45 8.13 17.38
N ALA A 101 3.21 7.16 16.50
CA ALA A 101 2.46 7.34 15.26
C ALA A 101 1.05 7.91 15.54
N ASP A 102 0.32 7.35 16.49
CA ASP A 102 -1.02 7.83 16.86
C ASP A 102 -1.01 9.30 17.32
N ARG A 103 0.00 9.71 18.11
CA ARG A 103 0.13 11.10 18.54
C ARG A 103 0.46 12.03 17.38
N MET A 104 1.37 11.63 16.50
CA MET A 104 1.79 12.45 15.36
C MET A 104 0.65 12.64 14.36
N LEU A 105 -0.13 11.59 14.10
CA LEU A 105 -1.33 11.65 13.26
C LEU A 105 -2.39 12.60 13.82
N LYS A 106 -2.66 12.53 15.12
CA LYS A 106 -3.57 13.46 15.80
C LYS A 106 -3.04 14.90 15.77
N LYS A 107 -1.73 15.09 15.98
CA LYS A 107 -1.10 16.40 15.87
C LYS A 107 -1.25 16.97 14.46
N ALA A 108 -0.96 16.18 13.42
CA ALA A 108 -1.05 16.64 12.03
C ALA A 108 -2.45 17.17 11.69
N ARG A 109 -3.51 16.49 12.15
CA ARG A 109 -4.91 16.92 11.97
C ARG A 109 -5.29 18.20 12.73
N ALA A 110 -4.58 18.52 13.80
CA ALA A 110 -4.83 19.72 14.61
C ALA A 110 -4.00 20.94 14.18
N VAL A 111 -2.99 20.75 13.32
CA VAL A 111 -2.10 21.81 12.86
C VAL A 111 -2.74 22.58 11.69
N GLU A 112 -2.88 23.90 11.85
CA GLU A 112 -3.44 24.78 10.83
C GLU A 112 -2.42 25.13 9.72
N SER A 113 -1.16 25.35 10.10
CA SER A 113 -0.09 25.70 9.16
C SER A 113 0.27 24.51 8.26
N ALA A 114 0.19 24.72 6.94
CA ALA A 114 0.52 23.70 5.96
C ALA A 114 1.98 23.21 6.11
N ASP A 115 2.93 24.14 6.30
CA ASP A 115 4.35 23.81 6.44
C ASP A 115 4.63 22.99 7.70
N GLU A 116 4.00 23.35 8.81
CA GLU A 116 4.12 22.59 10.06
C GLU A 116 3.49 21.20 9.92
N ARG A 117 2.33 21.09 9.26
CA ARG A 117 1.67 19.81 9.00
C ARG A 117 2.54 18.91 8.12
N THR A 118 3.16 19.45 7.08
CA THR A 118 4.12 18.74 6.23
C THR A 118 5.32 18.23 7.03
N GLN A 119 5.86 19.04 7.95
CA GLN A 119 6.97 18.61 8.79
C GLN A 119 6.56 17.46 9.74
N VAL A 120 5.39 17.54 10.36
CA VAL A 120 4.84 16.46 11.20
C VAL A 120 4.70 15.15 10.40
N TYR A 121 4.15 15.21 9.19
CA TYR A 121 4.02 14.02 8.35
C TYR A 121 5.36 13.46 7.87
N ARG A 122 6.35 14.32 7.59
CA ARG A 122 7.71 13.88 7.24
C ARG A 122 8.36 13.11 8.39
N ASP A 123 8.29 13.64 9.60
CA ASP A 123 8.86 12.99 10.79
C ASP A 123 8.16 11.66 11.09
N LEU A 124 6.84 11.62 10.89
CA LEU A 124 6.06 10.38 11.00
C LEU A 124 6.46 9.35 9.93
N ALA A 125 6.60 9.74 8.67
CA ALA A 125 7.00 8.85 7.60
C ALA A 125 8.38 8.23 7.83
N LEU A 126 9.34 9.02 8.35
CA LEU A 126 10.66 8.51 8.75
C LEU A 126 10.58 7.49 9.89
N HIS A 127 9.72 7.74 10.87
CA HIS A 127 9.47 6.79 11.96
C HIS A 127 8.87 5.48 11.45
N ILE A 128 7.81 5.55 10.63
CA ILE A 128 7.18 4.38 10.00
C ILE A 128 8.20 3.59 9.19
N HIS A 129 9.03 4.27 8.39
CA HIS A 129 10.07 3.62 7.60
C HIS A 129 11.07 2.86 8.49
N LYS A 130 11.44 3.44 9.63
CA LYS A 130 12.36 2.82 10.59
C LYS A 130 11.75 1.63 11.31
N GLU A 131 10.49 1.71 11.71
CA GLU A 131 9.76 0.60 12.36
C GLU A 131 9.46 -0.54 11.38
N ALA A 132 9.51 -0.25 10.07
CA ALA A 132 9.33 -1.21 8.98
C ALA A 132 8.10 -2.12 9.15
N PRO A 133 6.89 -1.57 9.41
CA PRO A 133 5.68 -2.39 9.52
C PRO A 133 5.35 -3.06 8.18
N TRP A 134 5.77 -2.44 7.06
CA TRP A 134 5.58 -2.92 5.71
C TRP A 134 6.89 -2.91 4.93
N VAL A 135 6.94 -3.71 3.85
CA VAL A 135 7.93 -3.58 2.79
C VAL A 135 7.31 -2.73 1.68
N PHE A 136 7.71 -1.46 1.58
CA PHE A 136 7.24 -0.57 0.51
C PHE A 136 7.85 -0.98 -0.83
N LEU A 137 7.01 -1.30 -1.82
CA LEU A 137 7.46 -1.86 -3.10
C LEU A 137 7.65 -0.78 -4.17
N TYR A 138 6.62 -0.01 -4.50
CA TYR A 138 6.67 1.02 -5.53
C TYR A 138 5.49 2.01 -5.44
N HIS A 139 5.60 3.13 -6.17
CA HIS A 139 4.48 4.02 -6.49
C HIS A 139 4.11 3.83 -7.97
N PRO A 140 2.86 3.44 -8.30
CA PRO A 140 2.46 3.20 -9.68
C PRO A 140 2.60 4.46 -10.55
N VAL A 141 3.06 4.27 -11.79
CA VAL A 141 3.02 5.31 -12.83
C VAL A 141 1.92 4.94 -13.81
N HIS A 142 0.96 5.84 -13.99
CA HIS A 142 -0.11 5.64 -14.96
C HIS A 142 0.27 6.28 -16.29
N ALA A 143 0.18 5.50 -17.36
CA ALA A 143 0.39 5.96 -18.74
C ALA A 143 -0.88 5.69 -19.55
N PHE A 144 -1.30 6.67 -20.34
CA PHE A 144 -2.48 6.58 -21.19
C PHE A 144 -2.08 6.84 -22.64
N ALA A 145 -2.54 6.00 -23.56
CA ALA A 145 -2.49 6.27 -24.97
C ALA A 145 -3.81 6.95 -25.37
N VAL A 146 -3.71 8.13 -25.97
CA VAL A 146 -4.85 8.98 -26.31
C VAL A 146 -4.81 9.24 -27.81
N GLY A 147 -5.96 9.13 -28.48
CA GLY A 147 -6.05 9.35 -29.92
C GLY A 147 -5.77 10.80 -30.31
N ASP A 148 -5.16 11.02 -31.48
CA ASP A 148 -4.74 12.36 -31.95
C ASP A 148 -5.90 13.36 -32.11
N ASN A 149 -7.14 12.87 -32.19
CA ASN A 149 -8.37 13.67 -32.30
C ASN A 149 -9.06 13.91 -30.95
N VAL A 150 -8.55 13.34 -29.86
CA VAL A 150 -9.07 13.58 -28.51
C VAL A 150 -8.46 14.87 -27.97
N ARG A 151 -9.29 15.69 -27.33
CA ARG A 151 -8.92 16.98 -26.75
C ARG A 151 -9.30 17.02 -25.29
N ASP A 152 -8.57 17.83 -24.52
CA ASP A 152 -8.78 18.09 -23.09
C ASP A 152 -8.75 16.82 -22.21
N PHE A 153 -8.01 15.80 -22.64
CA PHE A 153 -7.69 14.63 -21.82
C PHE A 153 -6.56 15.00 -20.85
N GLU A 154 -6.91 15.24 -19.60
CA GLU A 154 -5.96 15.53 -18.52
C GLU A 154 -6.28 14.68 -17.29
N LEU A 155 -5.23 14.18 -16.65
CA LEU A 155 -5.32 13.50 -15.36
C LEU A 155 -5.24 14.52 -14.24
N ASN A 156 -6.13 14.43 -13.27
CA ASN A 156 -5.96 15.13 -12.01
C ASN A 156 -4.89 14.45 -11.13
N PRO A 157 -4.44 15.09 -10.03
CA PRO A 157 -3.45 14.50 -9.12
C PRO A 157 -3.86 13.17 -8.45
N LEU A 158 -5.14 12.78 -8.52
CA LEU A 158 -5.65 11.49 -8.02
C LEU A 158 -5.72 10.42 -9.12
N GLY A 159 -5.32 10.74 -10.35
CA GLY A 159 -5.32 9.81 -11.48
C GLY A 159 -6.65 9.68 -12.21
N TYR A 160 -7.63 10.56 -11.93
CA TYR A 160 -8.92 10.56 -12.62
C TYR A 160 -8.93 11.52 -13.81
N VAL A 161 -9.68 11.14 -14.84
CA VAL A 161 -9.99 11.98 -16.00
C VAL A 161 -11.42 12.50 -15.89
N ASP A 162 -11.60 13.81 -16.06
CA ASP A 162 -12.93 14.41 -16.15
C ASP A 162 -13.48 14.28 -17.57
N LEU A 163 -14.18 13.17 -17.82
CA LEU A 163 -14.74 12.86 -19.15
C LEU A 163 -15.77 13.88 -19.63
N ALA A 164 -16.34 14.72 -18.76
CA ALA A 164 -17.25 15.78 -19.18
C ALA A 164 -16.53 16.92 -19.92
N LYS A 165 -15.20 17.04 -19.75
CA LYS A 165 -14.35 17.99 -20.47
C LYS A 165 -13.76 17.41 -21.74
N VAL A 166 -13.64 16.09 -21.81
CA VAL A 166 -13.03 15.39 -22.94
C VAL A 166 -13.98 15.40 -24.14
N TRP A 167 -13.47 15.76 -25.30
CA TRP A 167 -14.23 15.71 -26.55
C TRP A 167 -13.40 15.17 -27.71
N VAL A 168 -14.13 14.72 -28.74
CA VAL A 168 -13.56 14.16 -29.96
C VAL A 168 -13.72 15.16 -31.08
N GLN A 169 -12.61 15.62 -31.64
CA GLN A 169 -12.60 16.46 -32.82
C GLN A 169 -13.01 15.63 -34.04
N GLN A 170 -14.12 16.00 -34.68
CA GLN A 170 -14.50 15.46 -35.98
C GLN A 170 -13.61 16.08 -37.07
N GLN A 171 -13.21 15.26 -38.04
CA GLN A 171 -12.37 15.65 -39.18
C GLN A 171 -13.05 16.69 -40.08
#